data_AF-A0A3C0B1Q3-F1
#
_entry.id   AF-A0A3C0B1Q3-F1
#
_cell.length_a   1.000
_cell.length_b   1.000
_cell.length_c   1.000
_cell.angle_alpha   90.00
_cell.angle_beta   90.00
_cell.angle_gamma   90.00
#
_symmetry.space_group_name_H-M   'P 1'
#
loop_
_entity.id
_entity.type
_entity.pdbx_description
1 polymer ?
#
loop_
_entity_poly.entity_id
_entity_poly.type
_entity_poly.pdbx_seq_one_letter_code
_entity_poly.pdbx_strand_id
1 'polypeptide(L)'
;MSQKILLDKVNIPGIKTYQVYRQNGGYASVEKALKTLTPDEVVEEVKTSGLRGRGGAGFPAGMKWSFIDKKSGKPRHLVCNADESEP
;
A
#
# COMPACT_ATOMS: atom_id res chain seq x y z
N MET A 1 -17.83 13.43 10.13
CA MET A 1 -18.15 12.27 9.28
C MET A 1 -16.84 11.62 8.83
N SER A 2 -16.73 10.29 8.84
CA SER A 2 -15.53 9.58 8.38
C SER A 2 -15.42 9.60 6.85
N GLN A 3 -14.25 9.94 6.31
CA GLN A 3 -13.98 9.85 4.87
C GLN A 3 -13.71 8.41 4.45
N LYS A 4 -14.39 7.94 3.39
CA LYS A 4 -14.05 6.67 2.74
C LYS A 4 -12.83 6.88 1.86
N ILE A 5 -11.81 6.02 2.00
CA ILE A 5 -10.59 6.06 1.20
C ILE A 5 -10.51 4.84 0.25
N LEU A 6 -10.75 3.63 0.76
CA LEU A 6 -10.63 2.39 -0.04
C LEU A 6 -11.90 2.05 -0.83
N LEU A 7 -13.08 2.28 -0.23
CA LEU A 7 -14.38 1.92 -0.81
C LEU A 7 -15.14 3.15 -1.36
N ASP A 8 -14.44 4.26 -1.60
CA ASP A 8 -15.04 5.48 -2.17
C ASP A 8 -15.57 5.25 -3.59
N LYS A 9 -14.89 4.40 -4.38
CA LYS A 9 -15.15 4.12 -5.79
C LYS A 9 -15.75 2.73 -6.05
N VAL A 10 -16.15 2.00 -5.01
CA VAL A 10 -16.61 0.60 -5.13
C VAL A 10 -17.81 0.43 -6.07
N ASN A 11 -18.65 1.46 -6.19
CA ASN A 11 -19.87 1.44 -7.01
C ASN A 11 -19.69 1.97 -8.44
N ILE A 12 -18.46 2.34 -8.86
CA ILE A 12 -18.21 2.79 -10.23
C ILE A 12 -18.26 1.56 -11.16
N PRO A 13 -19.15 1.55 -12.18
CA PRO A 13 -19.25 0.43 -13.11
C PRO A 13 -17.90 0.14 -13.78
N GLY A 14 -17.46 -1.12 -13.72
CA GLY A 14 -16.20 -1.54 -14.34
C GLY A 14 -14.93 -1.09 -13.61
N ILE A 15 -14.99 -0.58 -12.37
CA ILE A 15 -13.82 -0.08 -11.61
C ILE A 15 -12.66 -1.08 -11.50
N LYS A 16 -12.94 -2.39 -11.57
CA LYS A 16 -11.95 -3.47 -11.59
C LYS A 16 -11.09 -3.54 -12.87
N THR A 17 -11.51 -2.87 -13.94
CA THR A 17 -10.78 -2.85 -15.21
C THR A 17 -9.67 -1.79 -15.17
N TYR A 18 -8.56 -2.08 -15.84
CA TYR A 18 -7.41 -1.17 -15.90
C TYR A 18 -7.81 0.24 -16.39
N GLN A 19 -8.59 0.32 -17.47
CA GLN A 19 -8.99 1.59 -18.08
C GLN A 19 -9.84 2.44 -17.14
N VAL A 20 -10.89 1.86 -16.56
CA VAL A 20 -11.77 2.59 -15.63
C VAL A 20 -11.02 2.98 -14.36
N TYR A 21 -10.17 2.10 -13.83
CA TYR A 21 -9.33 2.44 -12.67
C TYR A 21 -8.44 3.65 -12.96
N ARG A 22 -7.74 3.67 -14.11
CA ARG A 22 -6.90 4.80 -14.55
C ARG A 22 -7.68 6.10 -14.72
N GLN A 23 -8.84 6.05 -15.39
CA GLN A 23 -9.71 7.23 -15.58
C GLN A 23 -10.17 7.84 -14.26
N ASN A 24 -10.31 7.01 -13.22
CA ASN A 24 -10.70 7.43 -11.88
C ASN A 24 -9.48 7.69 -10.97
N GLY A 25 -8.32 8.04 -11.53
CA GLY A 25 -7.12 8.42 -10.77
C GLY A 25 -6.25 7.26 -10.29
N GLY A 26 -6.53 6.03 -10.72
CA GLY A 26 -5.72 4.86 -10.45
C GLY A 26 -4.27 5.02 -10.94
N TYR A 27 -3.35 4.39 -10.21
CA TYR A 27 -1.90 4.46 -10.39
C TYR A 27 -1.22 5.83 -10.13
N ALA A 28 -1.96 6.92 -9.86
CA ALA A 28 -1.33 8.23 -9.61
C ALA A 28 -0.30 8.20 -8.45
N SER A 29 -0.63 7.55 -7.35
CA SER A 29 0.27 7.46 -6.19
C SER A 29 1.50 6.59 -6.43
N VAL A 30 1.39 5.48 -7.17
CA VAL A 30 2.56 4.65 -7.49
C VAL A 30 3.44 5.32 -8.54
N GLU A 31 2.86 6.08 -9.47
CA GLU A 31 3.64 6.92 -10.39
C GLU A 31 4.44 7.98 -9.63
N LYS A 32 3.83 8.68 -8.66
CA LYS A 32 4.55 9.61 -7.77
C LYS A 32 5.68 8.87 -7.04
N ALA A 33 5.37 7.75 -6.38
CA ALA A 33 6.35 7.00 -5.60
C ALA A 33 7.55 6.55 -6.46
N LEU A 34 7.32 6.03 -7.66
CA LEU A 34 8.39 5.54 -8.53
C LEU A 34 9.20 6.65 -9.20
N LYS A 35 8.56 7.79 -9.51
CA LYS A 35 9.20 8.88 -10.26
C LYS A 35 9.89 9.90 -9.37
N THR A 36 9.39 10.12 -8.16
CA THR A 36 9.81 11.26 -7.33
C THR A 36 10.32 10.88 -5.96
N LEU A 37 10.14 9.64 -5.51
CA LEU A 37 10.55 9.20 -4.18
C LEU A 37 11.58 8.08 -4.28
N THR A 38 12.54 8.11 -3.37
CA THR A 38 13.42 6.99 -3.07
C THR A 38 12.68 5.95 -2.22
N PRO A 39 13.14 4.69 -2.17
CA PRO A 39 12.58 3.68 -1.27
C PRO A 39 12.55 4.12 0.20
N ASP A 40 13.54 4.90 0.63
CA ASP A 40 13.68 5.36 2.01
C ASP A 40 12.64 6.43 2.34
N GLU A 41 12.41 7.37 1.42
CA GLU A 41 11.33 8.36 1.55
C GLU A 41 9.95 7.71 1.59
N VAL A 42 9.71 6.66 0.79
CA VAL A 42 8.45 5.90 0.86
C VAL A 42 8.27 5.23 2.22
N VAL A 43 9.34 4.66 2.80
CA VAL A 43 9.29 4.07 4.14
C VAL A 43 9.00 5.13 5.21
N GLU A 44 9.63 6.29 5.13
CA GLU A 44 9.41 7.40 6.07
C GLU A 44 8.00 8.00 5.97
N GLU A 45 7.45 8.13 4.76
CA GLU A 45 6.06 8.56 4.57
C GLU A 45 5.07 7.62 5.30
N VAL A 46 5.27 6.30 5.18
CA VAL A 46 4.42 5.30 5.83
C VAL A 46 4.65 5.20 7.35
N LYS A 47 5.86 5.48 7.83
CA LYS A 47 6.10 5.66 9.27
C LYS A 47 5.34 6.87 9.79
N THR A 48 5.46 8.00 9.10
CA THR A 48 4.80 9.27 9.46
C THR A 48 3.28 9.16 9.45
N SER A 49 2.72 8.38 8.52
CA SER A 49 1.27 8.17 8.43
C SER A 49 0.68 7.38 9.61
N GLY A 50 1.51 6.74 10.44
CA GLY A 50 1.06 5.89 11.54
C GLY A 50 0.30 4.64 11.10
N LEU A 51 0.53 4.14 9.86
CA LEU A 51 -0.16 2.96 9.37
C LEU A 51 0.20 1.73 10.22
N ARG A 52 -0.82 1.08 10.76
CA ARG A 52 -0.70 -0.18 11.52
C ARG A 52 -1.19 -1.35 10.68
N GLY A 53 -0.61 -2.53 10.90
CA GLY A 53 -1.00 -3.77 10.24
C GLY A 53 -2.48 -4.08 10.45
N ARG A 54 -3.19 -4.41 9.36
CA ARG A 54 -4.65 -4.64 9.35
C ARG A 54 -5.08 -6.09 9.44
N GLY A 55 -4.14 -7.05 9.40
CA GLY A 55 -4.43 -8.47 9.65
C GLY A 55 -4.40 -8.85 11.12
N GLY A 56 -4.98 -8.04 12.02
CA GLY A 56 -5.08 -8.31 13.46
C GLY A 56 -3.89 -7.88 14.33
N ALA A 57 -2.64 -8.16 13.94
CA ALA A 57 -1.47 -7.94 14.81
C ALA A 57 -1.16 -6.46 15.16
N GLY A 58 -1.60 -5.50 14.35
CA GLY A 58 -1.47 -4.08 14.67
C GLY A 58 -0.05 -3.51 14.74
N PHE A 59 0.98 -4.23 14.26
CA PHE A 59 2.37 -3.74 14.24
C PHE A 59 2.54 -2.54 13.28
N PRO A 60 3.34 -1.50 13.59
CA PRO A 60 3.54 -0.36 12.70
C PRO A 60 4.18 -0.76 11.35
N ALA A 61 3.50 -0.50 10.24
CA ALA A 61 3.89 -0.97 8.92
C ALA A 61 5.23 -0.38 8.45
N GLY A 62 5.41 0.94 8.59
CA GLY A 62 6.66 1.61 8.20
C GLY A 62 7.88 1.13 9.00
N MET A 63 7.70 0.81 10.28
CA MET A 63 8.76 0.20 11.10
C MET A 63 9.08 -1.22 10.60
N LYS A 64 8.06 -2.03 10.30
CA LYS A 64 8.25 -3.38 9.73
C LYS A 64 9.07 -3.33 8.43
N TRP A 65 8.78 -2.38 7.55
CA TRP A 65 9.52 -2.24 6.28
C TRP A 65 10.98 -1.83 6.49
N SER A 66 11.29 -1.09 7.56
CA SER A 66 12.66 -0.66 7.87
C SER A 66 13.60 -1.80 8.27
N PHE A 67 13.06 -2.96 8.64
CA PHE A 67 13.84 -4.16 8.96
C PHE A 67 14.31 -4.94 7.71
N ILE A 68 13.85 -4.58 6.51
CA ILE A 68 14.27 -5.23 5.28
C ILE A 68 15.74 -4.94 5.03
N ASP A 69 16.53 -6.00 4.87
CA ASP A 69 17.93 -5.88 4.50
C ASP A 69 18.09 -5.36 3.05
N LYS A 70 18.70 -4.18 2.95
CA LYS A 70 18.96 -3.49 1.69
C LYS A 70 20.29 -3.91 1.05
N LYS A 71 21.21 -4.50 1.81
CA LYS A 71 22.63 -4.68 1.43
C LYS A 71 23.00 -6.09 0.98
N SER A 72 22.25 -7.13 1.35
CA SER A 72 22.64 -8.51 1.02
C SER A 72 22.66 -8.88 -0.46
N GLY A 73 22.05 -8.08 -1.34
CA GLY A 73 21.92 -8.41 -2.76
C GLY A 73 21.06 -9.65 -3.05
N LYS A 74 20.43 -10.24 -2.02
CA LYS A 74 19.54 -11.40 -2.17
C LYS A 74 18.20 -10.97 -2.76
N PRO A 75 17.52 -11.87 -3.52
CA PRO A 75 16.16 -11.62 -3.97
C PRO A 75 15.22 -11.33 -2.80
N ARG A 76 14.30 -10.38 -2.99
CA ARG A 76 13.27 -10.02 -2.02
C ARG A 76 11.91 -10.44 -2.56
N HIS A 77 11.06 -10.90 -1.66
CA HIS A 77 9.70 -11.33 -1.97
C HIS A 77 8.70 -10.46 -1.22
N LEU A 78 7.59 -10.13 -1.89
CA LEU A 78 6.44 -9.46 -1.30
C LEU A 78 5.28 -10.46 -1.29
N VAL A 79 4.66 -10.64 -0.12
CA VAL A 79 3.51 -11.51 0.06
C VAL A 79 2.32 -10.66 0.50
N CYS A 80 1.24 -10.71 -0.26
CA CYS A 80 -0.07 -10.21 0.18
C CYS A 80 -0.77 -11.33 0.92
N ASN A 81 -1.03 -11.16 2.22
CA ASN A 81 -1.88 -12.10 2.93
C ASN A 81 -3.35 -11.79 2.62
N ALA A 82 -3.95 -12.61 1.75
CA ALA A 82 -5.36 -12.55 1.40
C ALA A 82 -6.17 -13.72 1.99
N ASP A 83 -5.56 -14.49 2.90
CA ASP A 83 -6.27 -15.49 3.69
C ASP A 83 -7.08 -14.79 4.80
N GLU A 84 -8.34 -14.51 4.49
CA GLU A 84 -9.32 -13.91 5.39
C GLU A 84 -10.26 -15.01 5.92
N SER A 85 -9.80 -15.73 6.93
CA SER A 85 -10.45 -16.95 7.46
C SER A 85 -10.94 -16.83 8.92
N GLU A 86 -10.69 -15.71 9.59
CA GLU A 86 -11.20 -15.43 10.94
C GLU A 86 -12.70 -15.05 10.85
N PRO A 87 -13.60 -15.65 11.67
CA PRO A 87 -15.05 -15.37 11.63
C PRO A 87 -15.47 -13.95 12.04
#